data_AF-A0A6N8V654-F1
#
_entry.id   AF-A0A6N8V654-F1
#
_cell.length_a   1.000
_cell.length_b   1.000
_cell.length_c   1.000
_cell.angle_alpha   90.00
_cell.angle_beta   90.00
_cell.angle_gamma   90.00
#
_symmetry.space_group_name_H-M   'P 1'
#
loop_
_entity.id
_entity.type
_entity.pdbx_description
1 polymer ?
#
loop_
_entity_poly.entity_id
_entity_poly.type
_entity_poly.pdbx_seq_one_letter_code
_entity_poly.pdbx_strand_id
1 'polypeptide(L)' 'MTHSGTCVAVDGRGVLLRGPSGAGKSDLALRLID' A
#
# COMPACT_ATOMS: atom_id res chain seq x y z
N MET A 1 -12.35 -4.59 14.24
CA MET A 1 -10.89 -4.57 14.07
C MET A 1 -10.57 -3.82 12.79
N THR A 2 -10.03 -2.61 12.88
CA THR A 2 -9.82 -1.75 11.71
C THR A 2 -8.48 -2.07 11.06
N HIS A 3 -8.48 -2.71 9.89
CA HIS A 3 -7.26 -2.95 9.13
C HIS A 3 -6.87 -1.68 8.37
N SER A 4 -5.69 -1.13 8.65
CA SER A 4 -5.11 -0.02 7.88
C SER A 4 -4.61 -0.54 6.51
N GLY A 5 -4.81 0.25 5.46
CA GLY A 5 -4.35 -0.07 4.11
C GLY A 5 -3.99 1.17 3.30
N THR A 6 -3.18 0.98 2.25
CA THR A 6 -2.72 2.04 1.32
C THR A 6 -3.05 1.62 -0.11
N CYS A 7 -3.67 2.50 -0.90
CA CYS A 7 -3.98 2.27 -2.31
C CYS A 7 -2.91 2.90 -3.20
N VAL A 8 -2.45 2.17 -4.22
CA VAL A 8 -1.50 2.65 -5.24
C VAL A 8 -1.91 2.17 -6.63
N ALA A 9 -1.49 2.87 -7.68
CA ALA A 9 -1.64 2.42 -9.06
C ALA A 9 -0.31 1.84 -9.57
N VAL A 10 -0.34 0.63 -10.11
CA VAL A 10 0.82 -0.07 -10.70
C VAL A 10 0.41 -0.57 -12.07
N ASP A 11 1.14 -0.20 -13.13
CA ASP A 11 0.81 -0.54 -14.52
C ASP A 11 -0.65 -0.24 -14.91
N GLY A 12 -1.17 0.90 -14.45
CA GLY A 12 -2.57 1.31 -14.68
C GLY A 12 -3.62 0.51 -13.89
N ARG A 13 -3.21 -0.38 -12.99
CA ARG A 13 -4.10 -1.17 -12.11
C ARG A 13 -4.06 -0.67 -10.67
N GLY A 14 -5.22 -0.53 -10.03
CA GLY A 14 -5.31 -0.19 -8.61
C GLY A 14 -4.99 -1.38 -7.71
N VAL A 15 -4.07 -1.20 -6.77
CA VAL A 15 -3.64 -2.21 -5.78
C VAL A 15 -3.86 -1.69 -4.37
N LEU A 16 -4.45 -2.50 -3.49
CA LEU A 16 -4.62 -2.21 -2.06
C LEU A 16 -3.63 -3.01 -1.23
N LEU A 17 -2.67 -2.32 -0.61
CA LEU A 17 -1.74 -2.90 0.35
C LEU A 17 -2.42 -2.95 1.73
N ARG A 18 -2.58 -4.15 2.31
CA ARG A 18 -3.17 -4.35 3.66
C ARG A 18 -2.16 -4.95 4.63
N GLY A 19 -2.31 -4.63 5.91
CA GLY A 19 -1.44 -5.14 6.97
C GLY A 19 -1.56 -4.33 8.26
N PRO A 20 -1.05 -4.85 9.39
CA PRO A 20 -1.09 -4.15 10.68
C PRO A 20 -0.38 -2.79 10.61
N SER A 21 -0.65 -1.92 11.59
CA SER A 21 0.07 -0.65 11.72
C SER A 21 1.58 -0.93 11.86
N GLY A 22 2.42 -0.11 11.21
CA GLY A 22 3.88 -0.30 11.21
C GLY A 22 4.43 -1.34 10.22
N ALA A 23 3.60 -2.09 9.49
CA ALA A 23 4.07 -3.10 8.52
C ALA A 23 4.75 -2.56 7.24
N GLY A 24 5.08 -1.26 7.17
CA GLY A 24 5.80 -0.68 6.03
C GLY A 24 4.99 -0.47 4.73
N LYS A 25 3.65 -0.54 4.77
CA LYS A 25 2.79 -0.35 3.58
C LYS A 25 3.06 0.95 2.82
N SER A 26 3.27 2.05 3.52
CA SER A 26 3.57 3.35 2.91
C SER A 26 4.96 3.41 2.29
N ASP A 27 5.95 2.73 2.88
CA ASP A 27 7.31 2.63 2.32
C ASP A 27 7.29 1.80 1.03
N LEU A 28 6.62 0.64 1.04
CA LEU A 28 6.41 -0.17 -0.15
C LEU A 28 5.63 0.59 -1.22
N ALA A 29 4.58 1.32 -0.85
CA ALA A 29 3.83 2.18 -1.77
C ALA A 29 4.72 3.23 -2.43
N LEU A 30 5.60 3.89 -1.67
CA LEU A 30 6.50 4.90 -2.19
C LEU A 30 7.46 4.32 -3.24
N ARG A 31 7.96 3.10 -3.02
CA ARG A 31 8.87 2.39 -3.94
C ARG A 31 8.18 1.85 -5.20
N LEU A 32 6.85 1.74 -5.18
CA LEU A 32 6.04 1.29 -6.32
C LEU A 32 5.55 2.45 -7.22
N ILE A 33 5.75 3.70 -6.79
CA ILE A 33 5.34 4.90 -7.53
C ILE A 33 6.53 5.51 -8.33
N ASP A 34 7.71 4.89 -8.30
CA ASP A 34 8.83 5.23 -9.20
C ASP A 34 8.51 4.88 -10.66
#